data_AF-W8VR29-F1
#
_entry.id   AF-W8VR29-F1
#
_cell.length_a   1.000
_cell.length_b   1.000
_cell.length_c   1.000
_cell.angle_alpha   90.00
_cell.angle_beta   90.00
_cell.angle_gamma   90.00
#
_symmetry.space_group_name_H-M   'P 1'
#
loop_
_entity.id
_entity.type
_entity.pdbx_description
1 polymer ?
#
loop_
_entity_poly.entity_id
_entity_poly.type
_entity_poly.pdbx_seq_one_letter_code
_entity_poly.pdbx_strand_id
1 'polypeptide(L)'
;MLHARLQFNCINYLHQSKSILGKVTAKCEGTPHTHYTFAVLHHMTKTNIITMLIMTVLLISCSKEVYEFDNGLRKSKFILKNSKFKYIEESNAESFKSAGTFIRTDTTLIFNFKKSEKLPFSYATREIEIISSEKDKNFSEITVINTFNSFPEFSVNVVLRDKKLNTLRILKTDSEGKVRIENSTNIYEIEIANNTFSRKAIFTYEPFKEKNILVKLILIELGGEPVDGPHGWAYYIEPIIKCDILRRDNETIAITLNDFRYDRAK
;
A
#
# COMPACT_ATOMS: atom_id res chain seq x y z
N MET A 1 17.14 31.84 41.71
CA MET A 1 17.67 32.94 40.87
C MET A 1 19.16 33.05 41.13
N LEU A 2 20.01 32.65 40.18
CA LEU A 2 21.46 32.74 40.33
C LEU A 2 21.92 34.10 39.82
N HIS A 3 22.46 34.95 40.69
CA HIS A 3 23.06 36.23 40.29
C HIS A 3 24.57 36.04 40.20
N ALA A 4 25.10 35.89 38.98
CA ALA A 4 26.54 35.94 38.76
C ALA A 4 26.98 37.41 38.61
N ARG A 5 27.81 37.89 39.54
CA ARG A 5 28.52 39.18 39.42
C ARG A 5 29.80 38.95 38.65
N LEU A 6 29.96 39.63 37.51
CA LEU A 6 31.25 39.78 36.84
C LEU A 6 31.89 41.08 37.31
N GLN A 7 32.91 40.98 38.16
CA GLN A 7 33.75 42.10 38.57
C GLN A 7 35.01 42.09 37.70
N PHE A 8 35.21 43.14 36.91
CA PHE A 8 36.48 43.44 36.27
C PHE A 8 36.86 44.88 36.64
N ASN A 9 38.00 45.05 37.30
CA ASN A 9 38.61 46.34 37.66
C ASN A 9 37.65 47.39 38.27
N CYS A 10 36.87 47.00 39.28
CA CYS A 10 36.13 47.93 40.16
C CYS A 10 35.07 48.83 39.48
N ILE A 11 34.63 48.55 38.25
CA ILE A 11 33.56 49.30 37.58
C ILE A 11 32.22 48.57 37.78
N ASN A 12 31.25 49.24 38.41
CA ASN A 12 29.87 48.76 38.53
C ASN A 12 29.14 48.97 37.20
N TYR A 13 28.82 47.88 36.49
CA TYR A 13 27.96 47.95 35.32
C TYR A 13 26.48 47.83 35.73
N LEU A 14 25.71 48.90 35.49
CA LEU A 14 24.24 48.85 35.56
C LEU A 14 23.74 48.01 34.38
N HIS A 15 23.07 46.90 34.68
CA HIS A 15 22.55 45.99 33.67
C HIS A 15 21.38 46.65 32.94
N GLN A 16 21.56 47.05 31.68
CA GLN A 16 20.45 47.32 30.75
C GLN A 16 20.07 46.02 30.05
N SER A 17 18.77 45.75 29.95
CA SER A 17 18.20 44.53 29.35
C SER A 17 17.99 44.61 27.83
N LYS A 18 18.50 45.66 27.16
CA LYS A 18 18.38 45.84 25.71
C LYS A 18 19.74 45.76 25.03
N SER A 19 19.79 45.08 23.89
CA SER A 19 20.97 45.00 23.02
C SER A 19 21.35 46.39 22.50
N ILE A 20 22.57 46.83 22.78
CA ILE A 20 23.14 48.05 22.22
C ILE A 20 23.82 47.69 20.89
N LEU A 21 23.33 48.25 19.79
CA LEU A 21 24.01 48.23 18.50
C LEU A 21 24.80 49.53 18.35
N GLY A 22 26.12 49.46 18.56
CA GLY A 22 27.00 50.62 18.46
C GLY A 22 28.31 50.44 19.21
N LYS A 23 29.30 51.28 18.89
CA LYS A 23 30.62 51.28 19.52
C LYS A 23 30.52 51.93 20.90
N VAL A 24 30.62 51.14 21.97
CA VAL A 24 30.65 51.66 23.34
C VAL A 24 32.08 52.09 23.67
N THR A 25 32.26 53.35 24.06
CA THR A 25 33.57 53.89 24.43
C THR A 25 33.55 54.23 25.92
N ALA A 26 34.36 53.55 26.72
CA ALA A 26 34.57 53.91 28.12
C ALA A 26 35.67 54.98 28.19
N LYS A 27 35.36 56.12 28.82
CA LYS A 27 36.33 57.19 29.09
C LYS A 27 36.68 57.14 30.58
N CYS A 28 37.90 56.77 30.91
CA CYS A 28 38.45 56.96 32.24
C CYS A 28 39.32 58.21 32.19
N GLU A 29 39.06 59.21 33.03
CA GLU A 29 39.93 60.38 33.11
C GLU A 29 41.30 59.97 33.66
N GLY A 30 42.37 60.24 32.91
CA GLY A 30 43.75 60.14 33.41
C GLY A 30 44.63 58.98 32.93
N THR A 31 44.24 58.16 31.94
CA THR A 31 45.13 57.10 31.38
C THR A 31 45.11 57.04 29.85
N PRO A 32 46.19 56.55 29.19
CA PRO A 32 46.29 56.52 27.73
C PRO A 32 45.20 55.67 27.09
N HIS A 33 44.61 56.17 26.00
CA HIS A 33 43.52 55.52 25.28
C HIS A 33 43.88 54.09 24.85
N THR A 34 43.43 53.10 25.62
CA THR A 34 43.56 51.69 25.24
C THR A 34 42.23 51.25 24.61
N HIS A 35 42.22 51.02 23.30
CA HIS A 35 41.04 50.59 22.57
C HIS A 35 40.81 49.09 22.77
N TYR A 36 39.85 48.71 23.61
CA TYR A 36 39.38 47.34 23.70
C TYR A 36 38.23 47.13 22.70
N THR A 37 38.46 46.27 21.70
CA THR A 37 37.40 45.83 20.78
C THR A 37 36.86 44.50 21.28
N PHE A 38 35.70 44.50 21.92
CA PHE A 38 35.01 43.26 22.28
C PHE A 38 34.16 42.81 21.11
N ALA A 39 34.61 41.77 20.40
CA ALA A 39 33.76 41.06 19.46
C ALA A 39 32.79 40.18 20.26
N VAL A 40 31.53 40.61 20.40
CA VAL A 40 30.47 39.74 20.90
C VAL A 40 30.12 38.77 19.76
N LEU A 41 30.79 37.61 19.75
CA LEU A 41 30.49 36.56 18.77
C LEU A 41 29.08 36.03 19.08
N HIS A 42 28.14 36.30 18.17
CA HIS A 42 26.74 35.90 18.27
C HIS A 42 26.60 34.37 18.20
N HIS A 43 26.79 33.68 19.33
CA HIS A 43 26.79 32.22 19.42
C HIS A 43 25.37 31.59 19.43
N MET A 44 24.35 32.33 18.99
CA MET A 44 22.91 32.00 19.14
C MET A 44 22.18 31.63 17.84
N THR A 45 22.86 31.12 16.80
CA THR A 45 22.17 30.71 15.55
C THR A 45 22.54 29.33 15.02
N LYS A 46 23.76 28.83 15.22
CA LYS A 46 24.16 27.53 14.66
C LYS A 46 23.53 26.33 15.37
N THR A 47 23.38 26.36 16.70
CA THR A 47 22.88 25.23 17.48
C THR A 47 21.41 24.92 17.17
N ASN A 48 20.57 25.94 16.97
CA ASN A 48 19.14 25.79 16.67
C ASN A 48 18.87 25.29 15.25
N ILE A 49 19.72 25.66 14.29
CA ILE A 49 19.61 25.19 12.90
C ILE A 49 19.97 23.70 12.83
N ILE A 50 21.03 23.28 13.54
CA ILE A 50 21.46 21.88 13.56
C ILE A 50 20.42 20.99 14.25
N THR A 51 19.83 21.43 15.38
CA THR A 51 18.77 20.67 16.05
C THR A 51 17.49 20.59 15.21
N MET A 52 17.09 21.65 14.51
CA MET A 52 15.99 21.59 13.53
C MET A 52 16.32 20.65 12.36
N LEU A 53 17.52 20.70 11.80
CA LEU A 53 17.94 19.82 10.71
C LEU A 53 17.91 18.34 11.14
N ILE A 54 18.43 18.03 12.34
CA ILE A 54 18.41 16.68 12.90
C ILE A 54 16.98 16.21 13.19
N MET A 55 16.11 17.07 13.75
CA MET A 55 14.69 16.76 13.91
C MET A 55 14.01 16.52 12.56
N THR A 56 14.32 17.31 11.54
CA THR A 56 13.75 17.16 10.20
C THR A 56 14.24 15.86 9.55
N VAL A 57 15.52 15.52 9.68
CA VAL A 57 16.10 14.25 9.19
C VAL A 57 15.53 13.04 9.94
N LEU A 58 15.32 13.14 11.26
CA LEU A 58 14.67 12.11 12.08
C LEU A 58 13.19 11.93 11.71
N LEU A 59 12.48 13.02 11.41
CA LEU A 59 11.10 12.98 10.90
C LEU A 59 11.01 12.43 9.46
N ILE A 60 12.07 12.55 8.66
CA ILE A 60 12.19 11.99 7.30
C ILE A 60 12.73 10.55 7.32
N SER A 61 13.08 9.98 8.49
CA SER A 61 13.38 8.56 8.64
C SER A 61 12.10 7.74 8.45
N CYS A 62 11.64 7.64 7.20
CA CYS A 62 10.48 6.88 6.78
C CYS A 62 10.70 5.42 7.16
N SER A 63 9.95 4.91 8.14
CA SER A 63 9.85 3.47 8.37
C SER A 63 9.32 2.83 7.09
N LYS A 64 10.13 1.95 6.50
CA LYS A 64 9.69 1.08 5.42
C LYS A 64 9.14 -0.18 6.06
N GLU A 65 7.89 -0.49 5.80
CA GLU A 65 7.28 -1.75 6.20
C GLU A 65 7.11 -2.64 4.98
N VAL A 66 7.40 -3.93 5.13
CA VAL A 66 7.22 -4.91 4.07
C VAL A 66 6.38 -6.06 4.62
N TYR A 67 5.32 -6.42 3.88
CA TYR A 67 4.47 -7.56 4.19
C TYR A 67 4.57 -8.55 3.04
N GLU A 68 4.95 -9.79 3.34
CA GLU A 68 5.28 -10.81 2.35
C GLU A 68 4.38 -12.02 2.48
N PHE A 69 4.05 -12.61 1.34
CA PHE A 69 3.37 -13.88 1.21
C PHE A 69 4.17 -14.76 0.25
N ASP A 70 4.38 -16.02 0.63
CA ASP A 70 5.00 -17.04 -0.21
C ASP A 70 4.38 -18.40 0.13
N ASN A 71 3.74 -19.03 -0.85
CA ASN A 71 3.21 -20.40 -0.72
C ASN A 71 3.91 -21.41 -1.64
N GLY A 72 5.10 -21.08 -2.15
CA GLY A 72 5.86 -21.89 -3.09
C GLY A 72 5.38 -21.80 -4.55
N LEU A 73 4.13 -21.41 -4.80
CA LEU A 73 3.58 -21.22 -6.15
C LEU A 73 3.49 -19.74 -6.54
N ARG A 74 3.12 -18.90 -5.58
CA ARG A 74 2.99 -17.44 -5.72
C ARG A 74 3.77 -16.75 -4.62
N LYS A 75 4.44 -15.67 -5.02
CA LYS A 75 5.09 -14.73 -4.11
C LYS A 75 4.48 -13.37 -4.33
N SER A 76 4.14 -12.69 -3.24
CA SER A 76 3.65 -11.33 -3.31
C SER A 76 4.11 -10.52 -2.11
N LYS A 77 4.27 -9.21 -2.30
CA LYS A 77 4.60 -8.32 -1.20
C LYS A 77 4.04 -6.91 -1.36
N PHE A 78 3.63 -6.36 -0.23
CA PHE A 78 3.32 -4.95 -0.06
C PHE A 78 4.51 -4.25 0.59
N ILE A 79 5.00 -3.19 -0.04
CA ILE A 79 6.07 -2.34 0.48
C ILE A 79 5.44 -0.98 0.78
N LEU A 80 5.38 -0.61 2.05
CA LEU A 80 4.75 0.62 2.52
C LEU A 80 5.83 1.61 2.93
N LYS A 81 5.69 2.85 2.49
CA LYS A 81 6.58 3.95 2.86
C LYS A 81 5.79 5.25 2.87
N ASN A 82 5.75 5.93 4.01
CA ASN A 82 4.90 7.11 4.23
C ASN A 82 3.43 6.76 3.95
N SER A 83 2.77 7.49 3.06
CA SER A 83 1.38 7.24 2.61
C SER A 83 1.30 6.48 1.28
N LYS A 84 2.41 5.90 0.80
CA LYS A 84 2.50 5.22 -0.50
C LYS A 84 2.82 3.75 -0.33
N PHE A 85 2.33 2.94 -1.25
CA PHE A 85 2.69 1.53 -1.34
C PHE A 85 3.20 1.15 -2.72
N LYS A 86 3.96 0.05 -2.75
CA LYS A 86 4.26 -0.72 -3.96
C LYS A 86 3.89 -2.17 -3.71
N TYR A 87 3.11 -2.74 -4.61
CA TYR A 87 2.79 -4.16 -4.66
C TYR A 87 3.63 -4.84 -5.75
N ILE A 88 4.12 -6.04 -5.45
CA ILE A 88 4.87 -6.88 -6.39
C ILE A 88 4.30 -8.29 -6.29
N GLU A 89 3.98 -8.90 -7.42
CA GLU A 89 3.53 -10.29 -7.53
C GLU A 89 4.39 -11.04 -8.55
N GLU A 90 4.78 -12.27 -8.18
CA GLU A 90 5.62 -13.15 -8.98
C GLU A 90 5.11 -14.59 -8.88
N SER A 91 4.81 -15.18 -10.03
CA SER A 91 4.44 -16.60 -10.20
C SER A 91 4.67 -17.02 -11.66
N ASN A 92 4.57 -18.32 -11.95
CA ASN A 92 4.53 -18.79 -13.34
C ASN A 92 3.26 -18.36 -14.08
N ALA A 93 2.18 -18.05 -13.35
CA ALA A 93 0.93 -17.58 -13.94
C ALA A 93 1.05 -16.14 -14.44
N GLU A 94 1.64 -15.28 -13.62
CA GLU A 94 1.84 -13.87 -13.92
C GLU A 94 2.92 -13.23 -13.03
N SER A 95 3.51 -12.15 -13.54
CA SER A 95 4.28 -11.20 -12.74
C SER A 95 3.85 -9.78 -13.06
N PHE A 96 3.56 -8.99 -12.03
CA PHE A 96 3.27 -7.57 -12.20
C PHE A 96 3.63 -6.75 -10.97
N LYS A 97 3.64 -5.43 -11.16
CA LYS A 97 3.90 -4.46 -10.12
C LYS A 97 2.80 -3.42 -10.15
N SER A 98 2.41 -2.98 -8.97
CA SER A 98 1.42 -1.94 -8.79
C SER A 98 1.88 -0.95 -7.72
N ALA A 99 1.40 0.27 -7.75
CA ALA A 99 1.67 1.28 -6.76
C ALA A 99 0.45 2.18 -6.53
N GLY A 100 0.39 2.76 -5.35
CA GLY A 100 -0.72 3.64 -4.99
C GLY A 100 -0.51 4.29 -3.64
N THR A 101 -1.62 4.72 -3.05
CA THR A 101 -1.64 5.28 -1.70
C THR A 101 -2.31 4.32 -0.73
N PHE A 102 -2.05 4.50 0.56
CA PHE A 102 -2.76 3.72 1.57
C PHE A 102 -3.17 4.57 2.76
N ILE A 103 -4.25 4.15 3.40
CA ILE A 103 -4.77 4.70 4.65
C ILE A 103 -4.75 3.58 5.68
N ARG A 104 -4.33 3.89 6.90
CA ARG A 104 -4.25 2.94 8.01
C ARG A 104 -5.14 3.40 9.15
N THR A 105 -5.95 2.49 9.65
CA THR A 105 -6.67 2.61 10.93
C THR A 105 -6.09 1.64 11.95
N ASP A 106 -6.73 1.49 13.11
CA ASP A 106 -6.28 0.52 14.10
C ASP A 106 -6.44 -0.93 13.67
N THR A 107 -7.46 -1.23 12.87
CA THR A 107 -7.83 -2.59 12.50
C THR A 107 -7.63 -2.89 11.02
N THR A 108 -7.46 -1.86 10.19
CA THR A 108 -7.59 -2.00 8.74
C THR A 108 -6.55 -1.19 8.01
N LEU A 109 -6.10 -1.73 6.89
CA LEU A 109 -5.25 -1.05 5.93
C LEU A 109 -5.98 -1.01 4.58
N ILE A 110 -6.24 0.20 4.09
CA ILE A 110 -6.97 0.43 2.84
C ILE A 110 -5.95 0.90 1.80
N PHE A 111 -5.82 0.15 0.71
CA PHE A 111 -4.96 0.46 -0.42
C PHE A 111 -5.77 1.03 -1.57
N ASN A 112 -5.41 2.22 -2.04
CA ASN A 112 -5.98 2.85 -3.23
C ASN A 112 -5.04 2.57 -4.41
N PHE A 113 -5.47 1.69 -5.31
CA PHE A 113 -4.71 1.24 -6.47
C PHE A 113 -4.90 2.20 -7.64
N LYS A 114 -3.84 2.51 -8.38
CA LYS A 114 -3.99 3.30 -9.60
C LYS A 114 -4.76 2.52 -10.66
N LYS A 115 -5.79 3.16 -11.25
CA LYS A 115 -6.84 2.57 -12.13
C LYS A 115 -6.37 1.82 -13.41
N SER A 116 -5.06 1.67 -13.64
CA SER A 116 -4.53 0.89 -14.79
C SER A 116 -3.82 -0.41 -14.38
N GLU A 117 -3.77 -0.71 -13.09
CA GLU A 117 -2.96 -1.80 -12.59
C GLU A 117 -3.83 -3.01 -12.24
N LYS A 118 -3.33 -4.19 -12.57
CA LYS A 118 -3.89 -5.47 -12.11
C LYS A 118 -4.01 -5.45 -10.59
N LEU A 119 -5.08 -6.06 -10.08
CA LEU A 119 -5.25 -6.24 -8.64
C LEU A 119 -4.57 -7.54 -8.16
N PRO A 120 -4.10 -7.59 -6.91
CA PRO A 120 -3.50 -8.77 -6.29
C PRO A 120 -4.32 -10.05 -6.52
N PHE A 121 -3.66 -11.18 -6.78
CA PHE A 121 -4.38 -12.47 -6.84
C PHE A 121 -5.16 -12.78 -5.55
N SER A 122 -4.64 -12.33 -4.40
CA SER A 122 -5.28 -12.55 -3.11
C SER A 122 -6.62 -11.82 -2.97
N TYR A 123 -6.90 -10.83 -3.83
CA TYR A 123 -8.17 -10.11 -3.89
C TYR A 123 -9.22 -10.81 -4.78
N ALA A 124 -8.89 -11.98 -5.36
CA ALA A 124 -9.83 -12.75 -6.16
C ALA A 124 -11.09 -13.15 -5.35
N THR A 125 -12.25 -13.16 -6.00
CA THR A 125 -13.48 -13.69 -5.42
C THR A 125 -13.40 -15.20 -5.24
N ARG A 126 -14.12 -15.71 -4.24
CA ARG A 126 -14.29 -17.14 -3.95
C ARG A 126 -15.77 -17.55 -3.91
N GLU A 127 -16.66 -16.70 -4.41
CA GLU A 127 -18.10 -16.99 -4.48
C GLU A 127 -18.40 -17.99 -5.59
N ILE A 128 -18.44 -19.26 -5.20
CA ILE A 128 -18.68 -20.41 -6.09
C ILE A 128 -19.79 -21.26 -5.48
N GLU A 129 -20.82 -21.54 -6.28
CA GLU A 129 -21.95 -22.37 -5.88
C GLU A 129 -22.01 -23.61 -6.75
N ILE A 130 -22.21 -24.78 -6.13
CA ILE A 130 -22.50 -26.01 -6.87
C ILE A 130 -23.97 -25.99 -7.22
N ILE A 131 -24.28 -25.94 -8.52
CA ILE A 131 -25.66 -25.96 -9.03
C ILE A 131 -26.18 -27.39 -9.05
N SER A 132 -25.37 -28.31 -9.58
CA SER A 132 -25.73 -29.71 -9.73
C SER A 132 -24.49 -30.58 -9.89
N SER A 133 -24.65 -31.88 -9.66
CA SER A 133 -23.66 -32.88 -10.09
C SER A 133 -23.94 -33.25 -11.54
N GLU A 134 -22.90 -33.33 -12.37
CA GLU A 134 -23.01 -33.65 -13.79
C GLU A 134 -23.57 -35.07 -14.00
N LYS A 135 -24.37 -35.23 -15.07
CA LYS A 135 -24.72 -36.57 -15.58
C LYS A 135 -23.64 -37.09 -16.52
N ASP A 136 -22.88 -36.21 -17.18
CA ASP A 136 -21.76 -36.56 -18.04
C ASP A 136 -20.43 -36.40 -17.29
N LYS A 137 -19.82 -37.52 -16.92
CA LYS A 137 -18.56 -37.54 -16.18
C LYS A 137 -17.36 -36.99 -16.96
N ASN A 138 -17.51 -36.70 -18.25
CA ASN A 138 -16.42 -36.21 -19.09
C ASN A 138 -16.28 -34.68 -19.07
N PHE A 139 -17.34 -33.96 -18.71
CA PHE A 139 -17.33 -32.49 -18.73
C PHE A 139 -17.81 -31.92 -17.39
N SER A 140 -17.46 -30.65 -17.17
CA SER A 140 -18.05 -29.79 -16.14
C SER A 140 -18.44 -28.48 -16.81
N GLU A 141 -19.61 -27.95 -16.48
CA GLU A 141 -20.06 -26.62 -16.94
C GLU A 141 -19.82 -25.57 -15.86
N ILE A 142 -19.18 -24.47 -16.26
CA ILE A 142 -19.05 -23.27 -15.43
C ILE A 142 -19.95 -22.19 -16.03
N THR A 143 -20.88 -21.69 -15.22
CA THR A 143 -21.65 -20.48 -15.52
C THR A 143 -21.03 -19.31 -14.76
N VAL A 144 -20.78 -18.18 -15.43
CA VAL A 144 -20.18 -16.98 -14.84
C VAL A 144 -21.19 -15.84 -14.86
N ILE A 145 -21.42 -15.23 -13.70
CA ILE A 145 -22.31 -14.07 -13.57
C ILE A 145 -21.63 -12.93 -12.82
N ASN A 146 -22.12 -11.72 -13.03
CA ASN A 146 -21.76 -10.55 -12.21
C ASN A 146 -22.67 -10.45 -10.98
N THR A 147 -22.12 -10.12 -9.81
CA THR A 147 -22.96 -9.93 -8.61
C THR A 147 -23.86 -8.69 -8.70
N PHE A 148 -23.53 -7.70 -9.52
CA PHE A 148 -24.27 -6.44 -9.60
C PHE A 148 -25.72 -6.62 -10.06
N ASN A 149 -25.91 -7.44 -11.10
CA ASN A 149 -27.20 -7.62 -11.77
C ASN A 149 -27.52 -9.09 -12.05
N SER A 150 -26.68 -10.04 -11.58
CA SER A 150 -26.77 -11.46 -11.92
C SER A 150 -26.76 -11.73 -13.43
N PHE A 151 -26.25 -10.79 -14.22
CA PHE A 151 -26.19 -10.94 -15.67
C PHE A 151 -25.05 -11.87 -16.05
N PRO A 152 -25.26 -12.77 -17.04
CA PRO A 152 -24.21 -13.63 -17.53
C PRO A 152 -23.05 -12.86 -18.14
N GLU A 153 -21.84 -13.24 -17.75
CA GLU A 153 -20.61 -12.62 -18.22
C GLU A 153 -20.13 -13.36 -19.48
N PHE A 154 -20.40 -12.80 -20.65
CA PHE A 154 -20.06 -13.39 -21.94
C PHE A 154 -18.64 -13.04 -22.39
N SER A 155 -18.02 -13.91 -23.19
CA SER A 155 -16.64 -13.73 -23.72
C SER A 155 -15.57 -13.52 -22.64
N VAL A 156 -15.81 -13.98 -21.42
CA VAL A 156 -14.86 -13.92 -20.31
C VAL A 156 -13.85 -15.05 -20.44
N ASN A 157 -12.58 -14.75 -20.21
CA ASN A 157 -11.52 -15.76 -20.27
C ASN A 157 -11.61 -16.69 -19.06
N VAL A 158 -11.62 -17.99 -19.32
CA VAL A 158 -11.50 -19.06 -18.34
C VAL A 158 -10.19 -19.79 -18.59
N VAL A 159 -9.19 -19.50 -17.74
CA VAL A 159 -7.82 -19.98 -17.87
C VAL A 159 -7.65 -21.21 -16.99
N LEU A 160 -7.33 -22.34 -17.61
CA LEU A 160 -7.04 -23.60 -16.94
C LEU A 160 -5.54 -23.71 -16.70
N ARG A 161 -5.12 -24.01 -15.47
CA ARG A 161 -3.71 -24.07 -15.07
C ARG A 161 -3.33 -25.41 -14.46
N ASP A 162 -2.07 -25.81 -14.66
CA ASP A 162 -1.48 -26.98 -14.03
C ASP A 162 -1.02 -26.70 -12.58
N LYS A 163 -0.48 -27.72 -11.89
CA LYS A 163 0.04 -27.59 -10.51
C LYS A 163 1.21 -26.61 -10.36
N LYS A 164 1.90 -26.28 -11.45
CA LYS A 164 2.98 -25.28 -11.50
C LYS A 164 2.47 -23.91 -11.97
N LEU A 165 1.15 -23.75 -12.11
CA LEU A 165 0.44 -22.57 -12.60
C LEU A 165 0.67 -22.23 -14.08
N ASN A 166 1.25 -23.14 -14.87
CA ASN A 166 1.36 -22.96 -16.31
C ASN A 166 -0.04 -23.04 -16.95
N THR A 167 -0.29 -22.19 -17.94
CA THR A 167 -1.55 -22.23 -18.70
C THR A 167 -1.62 -23.50 -19.55
N LEU A 168 -2.63 -24.33 -19.29
CA LEU A 168 -2.96 -25.49 -20.10
C LEU A 168 -3.83 -25.09 -21.29
N ARG A 169 -4.85 -24.27 -21.02
CA ARG A 169 -5.82 -23.83 -22.02
C ARG A 169 -6.49 -22.54 -21.59
N ILE A 170 -6.90 -21.74 -22.56
CA ILE A 170 -7.77 -20.58 -22.34
C ILE A 170 -9.06 -20.85 -23.10
N LEU A 171 -10.17 -20.78 -22.39
CA LEU A 171 -11.52 -20.89 -22.94
C LEU A 171 -12.24 -19.55 -22.79
N LYS A 172 -13.39 -19.42 -23.43
CA LYS A 172 -14.26 -18.26 -23.28
C LYS A 172 -15.68 -18.69 -22.99
N THR A 173 -16.37 -17.90 -22.18
CA THR A 173 -17.81 -18.07 -21.98
C THR A 173 -18.58 -17.68 -23.24
N ASP A 174 -19.68 -18.39 -23.50
CA ASP A 174 -20.64 -18.06 -24.56
C ASP A 174 -21.54 -16.88 -24.17
N SER A 175 -22.59 -16.62 -24.97
CA SER A 175 -23.56 -15.54 -24.72
C SER A 175 -24.42 -15.76 -23.46
N GLU A 176 -24.48 -16.98 -22.95
CA GLU A 176 -25.17 -17.33 -21.70
C GLU A 176 -24.21 -17.33 -20.50
N GLY A 177 -22.97 -16.86 -20.69
CA GLY A 177 -21.94 -16.87 -19.65
C GLY A 177 -21.44 -18.26 -19.30
N LYS A 178 -21.67 -19.27 -20.15
CA LYS A 178 -21.31 -20.67 -19.89
C LYS A 178 -20.05 -21.08 -20.62
N VAL A 179 -19.30 -21.98 -20.00
CA VAL A 179 -18.19 -22.68 -20.64
C VAL A 179 -18.16 -24.13 -20.20
N ARG A 180 -17.90 -25.03 -21.15
CA ARG A 180 -17.68 -26.45 -20.86
C ARG A 180 -16.19 -26.76 -20.80
N ILE A 181 -15.79 -27.45 -19.74
CA ILE A 181 -14.42 -27.88 -19.51
C ILE A 181 -14.38 -29.39 -19.50
N GLU A 182 -13.47 -29.96 -20.27
CA GLU A 182 -13.19 -31.39 -20.24
C GLU A 182 -12.50 -31.74 -18.92
N ASN A 183 -13.06 -32.72 -18.21
CA ASN A 183 -12.57 -33.14 -16.90
C ASN A 183 -11.18 -33.76 -17.06
N SER A 184 -10.19 -33.17 -16.41
CA SER A 184 -8.80 -33.63 -16.50
C SER A 184 -8.09 -33.55 -15.15
N THR A 185 -7.29 -34.57 -14.84
CA THR A 185 -6.43 -34.59 -13.65
C THR A 185 -5.26 -33.62 -13.72
N ASN A 186 -4.99 -33.07 -14.91
CA ASN A 186 -3.93 -32.07 -15.10
C ASN A 186 -4.38 -30.66 -14.68
N ILE A 187 -5.69 -30.39 -14.65
CA ILE A 187 -6.22 -29.10 -14.23
C ILE A 187 -6.13 -29.03 -12.70
N TYR A 188 -5.37 -28.05 -12.22
CA TYR A 188 -5.20 -27.78 -10.81
C TYR A 188 -6.01 -26.55 -10.37
N GLU A 189 -5.94 -25.48 -11.16
CA GLU A 189 -6.54 -24.18 -10.82
C GLU A 189 -7.27 -23.59 -12.03
N ILE A 190 -8.37 -22.91 -11.75
CA ILE A 190 -9.13 -22.14 -12.73
C ILE A 190 -9.06 -20.67 -12.33
N GLU A 191 -8.75 -19.82 -13.31
CA GLU A 191 -8.79 -18.37 -13.20
C GLU A 191 -9.83 -17.82 -14.18
N ILE A 192 -10.74 -16.99 -13.69
CA ILE A 192 -11.80 -16.34 -14.48
C ILE A 192 -11.68 -14.84 -14.27
N ALA A 193 -11.42 -14.08 -15.33
CA ALA A 193 -11.26 -12.64 -15.24
C ALA A 193 -12.00 -11.94 -16.38
N ASN A 194 -12.84 -10.97 -16.04
CA ASN A 194 -13.45 -10.06 -17.00
C ASN A 194 -12.63 -8.76 -17.06
N ASN A 195 -12.85 -7.97 -18.11
CA ASN A 195 -12.20 -6.66 -18.27
C ASN A 195 -13.01 -5.52 -17.64
N THR A 196 -14.06 -5.83 -16.89
CA THR A 196 -15.14 -4.91 -16.55
C THR A 196 -15.40 -4.91 -15.05
N PHE A 197 -14.69 -4.04 -14.32
CA PHE A 197 -14.93 -3.63 -12.93
C PHE A 197 -15.25 -4.75 -11.90
N SER A 198 -14.97 -6.01 -12.20
CA SER A 198 -15.18 -7.13 -11.29
C SER A 198 -13.85 -7.75 -10.89
N ARG A 199 -13.82 -8.30 -9.67
CA ARG A 199 -12.71 -9.10 -9.17
C ARG A 199 -12.64 -10.39 -9.98
N LYS A 200 -11.44 -10.80 -10.37
CA LYS A 200 -11.21 -12.14 -10.93
C LYS A 200 -11.58 -13.21 -9.90
N ALA A 201 -11.98 -14.39 -10.35
CA ALA A 201 -12.11 -15.58 -9.52
C ALA A 201 -10.88 -16.48 -9.72
N ILE A 202 -10.33 -17.02 -8.64
CA ILE A 202 -9.23 -18.00 -8.69
C ILE A 202 -9.53 -19.09 -7.67
N PHE A 203 -9.58 -20.35 -8.12
CA PHE A 203 -9.89 -21.48 -7.24
C PHE A 203 -9.26 -22.79 -7.72
N THR A 204 -8.98 -23.68 -6.76
CA THR A 204 -8.58 -25.07 -7.05
C THR A 204 -9.74 -25.84 -7.65
N TYR A 205 -9.48 -26.57 -8.73
CA TYR A 205 -10.50 -27.27 -9.52
C TYR A 205 -11.02 -28.55 -8.85
N GLU A 206 -10.18 -29.29 -8.13
CA GLU A 206 -10.49 -30.62 -7.59
C GLU A 206 -11.84 -30.72 -6.85
N PRO A 207 -12.25 -29.79 -5.96
CA PRO A 207 -13.54 -29.87 -5.27
C PRO A 207 -14.76 -29.76 -6.19
N PHE A 208 -14.57 -29.25 -7.40
CA PHE A 208 -15.60 -28.95 -8.40
C PHE A 208 -15.53 -29.84 -9.63
N LYS A 209 -14.61 -30.80 -9.66
CA LYS A 209 -14.52 -31.79 -10.72
C LYS A 209 -15.85 -32.56 -10.83
N GLU A 210 -16.34 -32.75 -12.05
CA GLU A 210 -17.62 -33.43 -12.34
C GLU A 210 -18.86 -32.72 -11.74
N LYS A 211 -18.77 -31.40 -11.54
CA LYS A 211 -19.88 -30.59 -11.03
C LYS A 211 -20.14 -29.39 -11.92
N ASN A 212 -21.41 -29.02 -12.04
CA ASN A 212 -21.79 -27.76 -12.63
C ASN A 212 -21.76 -26.68 -11.56
N ILE A 213 -21.01 -25.62 -11.83
CA ILE A 213 -20.79 -24.55 -10.86
C ILE A 213 -21.20 -23.19 -11.42
N LEU A 214 -21.69 -22.35 -10.52
CA LEU A 214 -21.90 -20.93 -10.72
C LEU A 214 -20.75 -20.17 -10.07
N VAL A 215 -20.06 -19.33 -10.84
CA VAL A 215 -19.01 -18.44 -10.33
C VAL A 215 -19.55 -17.02 -10.36
N LYS A 216 -19.56 -16.36 -9.19
CA LYS A 216 -20.05 -14.98 -9.04
C LYS A 216 -18.87 -14.02 -8.96
N LEU A 217 -18.70 -13.20 -10.00
CA LEU A 217 -17.68 -12.16 -10.04
C LEU A 217 -18.15 -10.95 -9.25
N ILE A 218 -17.57 -10.76 -8.05
CA ILE A 218 -17.86 -9.63 -7.16
C ILE A 218 -17.31 -8.35 -7.78
N LEU A 219 -18.06 -7.24 -7.68
CA LEU A 219 -17.56 -5.93 -8.08
C LEU A 219 -16.29 -5.50 -7.32
N ILE A 220 -15.41 -4.79 -8.02
CA ILE A 220 -14.29 -4.10 -7.39
C ILE A 220 -14.86 -2.94 -6.58
N GLU A 221 -14.48 -2.86 -5.30
CA GLU A 221 -14.81 -1.69 -4.50
C GLU A 221 -14.06 -0.48 -5.08
N LEU A 222 -14.78 0.62 -5.29
CA LEU A 222 -14.23 1.88 -5.75
C LEU A 222 -14.22 2.86 -4.58
N GLY A 223 -13.11 3.58 -4.42
CA GLY A 223 -12.95 4.61 -3.42
C GLY A 223 -11.71 5.47 -3.65
N GLY A 224 -11.62 6.57 -2.93
CA GLY A 224 -10.56 7.58 -3.12
C GLY A 224 -11.07 8.82 -3.85
N GLU A 225 -10.18 9.79 -3.99
CA GLU A 225 -10.49 11.07 -4.64
C GLU A 225 -10.76 10.85 -6.14
N PRO A 226 -11.76 11.53 -6.72
CA PRO A 226 -11.96 11.55 -8.16
C PRO A 226 -10.67 12.01 -8.85
N VAL A 227 -10.14 11.20 -9.74
CA VAL A 227 -9.03 11.61 -10.61
C VAL A 227 -9.62 12.16 -11.89
N ASP A 228 -9.18 13.36 -12.28
CA ASP A 228 -9.57 13.96 -13.56
C ASP A 228 -9.15 13.04 -14.71
N GLY A 229 -10.13 12.61 -15.50
CA GLY A 229 -9.89 11.90 -16.74
C GLY A 229 -9.34 12.81 -17.83
N PRO A 230 -8.85 12.24 -18.95
CA PRO A 230 -8.49 13.02 -20.12
C PRO A 230 -9.62 13.98 -20.46
N HIS A 231 -9.29 15.26 -20.56
CA HIS A 231 -10.18 16.39 -20.86
C HIS A 231 -11.08 16.89 -19.73
N GLY A 232 -11.14 16.30 -18.54
CA GLY A 232 -11.90 16.83 -17.40
C GLY A 232 -13.41 16.53 -17.42
N TRP A 233 -13.86 15.60 -18.28
CA TRP A 233 -15.28 15.24 -18.45
C TRP A 233 -15.63 13.89 -17.82
N ALA A 234 -14.63 13.17 -17.31
CA ALA A 234 -14.80 11.89 -16.65
C ALA A 234 -14.05 11.91 -15.32
N TYR A 235 -14.76 11.69 -14.23
CA TYR A 235 -14.15 11.42 -12.94
C TYR A 235 -13.88 9.93 -12.84
N TYR A 236 -12.65 9.58 -12.46
CA TYR A 236 -12.26 8.21 -12.23
C TYR A 236 -12.09 7.96 -10.75
N ILE A 237 -12.85 7.00 -10.22
CA ILE A 237 -12.65 6.51 -8.86
C ILE A 237 -11.67 5.33 -8.92
N GLU A 238 -10.66 5.36 -8.07
CA GLU A 238 -9.63 4.32 -7.98
C GLU A 238 -10.20 3.05 -7.31
N PRO A 239 -9.73 1.85 -7.70
CA PRO A 239 -10.03 0.64 -6.98
C PRO A 239 -9.43 0.65 -5.57
N ILE A 240 -10.22 0.24 -4.59
CA ILE A 240 -9.78 0.07 -3.21
C ILE A 240 -9.74 -1.39 -2.79
N ILE A 241 -8.74 -1.71 -1.97
CA ILE A 241 -8.58 -3.02 -1.34
C ILE A 241 -8.43 -2.81 0.15
N LYS A 242 -9.21 -3.54 0.95
CA LYS A 242 -9.15 -3.52 2.41
C LYS A 242 -8.47 -4.78 2.91
N CYS A 243 -7.54 -4.62 3.83
CA CYS A 243 -6.88 -5.70 4.54
C CYS A 243 -7.07 -5.52 6.04
N ASP A 244 -7.25 -6.60 6.78
CA ASP A 244 -7.26 -6.53 8.24
C ASP A 244 -5.83 -6.55 8.78
N ILE A 245 -5.63 -5.89 9.92
CA ILE A 245 -4.34 -5.78 10.60
C ILE A 245 -4.31 -6.77 11.76
N LEU A 246 -3.30 -7.64 11.78
CA LEU A 246 -3.01 -8.51 12.91
C LEU A 246 -1.92 -7.88 13.77
N ARG A 247 -2.19 -7.73 15.07
CA ARG A 247 -1.28 -7.13 16.05
C ARG A 247 -0.86 -8.13 17.13
N ARG A 248 0.36 -7.96 17.65
CA ARG A 248 0.87 -8.59 18.87
C ARG A 248 1.66 -7.54 19.63
N ASP A 249 1.38 -7.37 20.92
CA ASP A 249 2.07 -6.41 21.79
C ASP A 249 2.12 -4.99 21.21
N ASN A 250 1.01 -4.53 20.62
CA ASN A 250 0.85 -3.25 19.91
C ASN A 250 1.67 -3.08 18.61
N GLU A 251 2.36 -4.11 18.15
CA GLU A 251 3.03 -4.11 16.86
C GLU A 251 2.20 -4.82 15.80
N THR A 252 2.08 -4.23 14.61
CA THR A 252 1.55 -4.95 13.45
C THR A 252 2.53 -6.06 13.05
N ILE A 253 2.06 -7.30 13.08
CA ILE A 253 2.84 -8.50 12.74
C ILE A 253 2.47 -9.05 11.35
N ALA A 254 1.26 -8.78 10.87
CA ALA A 254 0.78 -9.24 9.58
C ALA A 254 -0.42 -8.40 9.12
N ILE A 255 -0.72 -8.50 7.82
CA ILE A 255 -2.00 -8.07 7.25
C ILE A 255 -2.69 -9.26 6.59
N THR A 256 -4.02 -9.30 6.60
CA THR A 256 -4.81 -10.34 5.94
C THR A 256 -5.67 -9.74 4.84
N LEU A 257 -5.60 -10.34 3.65
CA LEU A 257 -6.40 -9.98 2.49
C LEU A 257 -7.16 -11.20 2.03
N ASN A 258 -8.49 -11.21 2.24
CA ASN A 258 -9.28 -12.43 2.22
C ASN A 258 -8.61 -13.50 3.11
N ASP A 259 -8.45 -14.73 2.62
CA ASP A 259 -7.81 -15.83 3.37
C ASP A 259 -6.27 -15.82 3.28
N PHE A 260 -5.65 -14.76 2.74
CA PHE A 260 -4.20 -14.68 2.58
C PHE A 260 -3.56 -13.81 3.66
N ARG A 261 -2.68 -14.42 4.44
CA ARG A 261 -1.88 -13.74 5.45
C ARG A 261 -0.53 -13.31 4.88
N TYR A 262 -0.23 -12.03 4.99
CA TYR A 262 1.06 -11.45 4.64
C TYR A 262 1.80 -11.10 5.93
N ASP A 263 2.89 -11.80 6.22
CA ASP A 263 3.68 -11.58 7.41
C ASP A 263 4.63 -10.39 7.23
N ARG A 264 4.82 -9.60 8.29
CA ARG A 264 5.75 -8.49 8.27
C ARG A 264 7.19 -9.02 8.20
N ALA A 265 7.93 -8.61 7.18
CA ALA A 265 9.35 -8.93 7.05
C ALA A 265 10.13 -8.24 8.18
N LYS A 266 11.11 -8.97 8.74
CA LYS A 266 12.01 -8.49 9.79
C LYS A 266 13.10 -7.57 9.23
#